data_AF-A0A2N9VQ99-F1
#
_entry.id   AF-A0A2N9VQ99-F1
#
_cell.length_a   1.000
_cell.length_b   1.000
_cell.length_c   1.000
_cell.angle_alpha   90.00
_cell.angle_beta   90.00
_cell.angle_gamma   90.00
#
_symmetry.space_group_name_H-M   'P 1'
#
loop_
_entity.id
_entity.type
_entity.pdbx_description
1 polymer ?
#
loop_
_entity_poly.entity_id
_entity_poly.type
_entity_poly.pdbx_seq_one_letter_code
_entity_poly.pdbx_strand_id
1 'polypeptide(L)'
;MADGFDDDELVKKLEKISENEFNDVIAREKTHANELAKYKAAAADRMSTAAITIGFFAPASAIVLNPGQMMDLNSGRALLVSIATLNWFVLSFALHNRGRYILRKELV
;
A
#
# COMPACT_ATOMS: atom_id res chain seq x y z
N MET A 1 57.03 2.85 -34.26
CA MET A 1 55.64 2.36 -34.30
C MET A 1 54.88 3.22 -33.32
N ALA A 2 54.23 4.28 -33.83
CA ALA A 2 53.36 5.10 -33.00
C ALA A 2 52.14 4.23 -32.71
N ASP A 3 52.06 3.78 -31.46
CA ASP A 3 50.89 3.11 -30.92
C ASP A 3 49.75 4.12 -31.04
N GLY A 4 48.94 3.94 -32.08
CA GLY A 4 47.84 4.83 -32.40
C GLY A 4 46.82 4.68 -31.30
N PHE A 5 46.85 5.62 -30.35
CA PHE A 5 45.84 5.76 -29.33
C PHE A 5 44.51 5.99 -30.07
N ASP A 6 43.71 4.92 -30.17
CA ASP A 6 42.46 4.91 -30.92
C ASP A 6 41.42 5.68 -30.11
N ASP A 7 41.39 7.00 -30.30
CA ASP A 7 40.48 7.91 -29.62
C ASP A 7 39.02 7.49 -29.79
N ASP A 8 38.68 6.81 -30.89
CA ASP A 8 37.35 6.23 -31.14
C ASP A 8 37.01 5.07 -30.18
N GLU A 9 38.00 4.29 -29.74
CA GLU A 9 37.82 3.24 -28.74
C GLU A 9 37.53 3.82 -27.36
N LEU A 10 38.16 4.95 -27.02
CA LEU A 10 37.94 5.67 -25.76
C LEU A 10 36.56 6.33 -25.71
N VAL A 11 36.14 6.96 -26.82
CA VAL A 11 34.80 7.54 -26.93
C VAL A 11 33.72 6.45 -26.74
N LYS A 12 33.87 5.30 -27.41
CA LYS A 12 32.94 4.17 -27.23
C LYS A 12 32.93 3.63 -25.81
N LYS A 13 34.09 3.56 -25.13
CA LYS A 13 34.15 3.14 -23.73
C LYS A 13 33.45 4.13 -22.80
N LEU A 14 33.65 5.43 -23.01
CA LEU A 14 33.00 6.48 -22.22
C LEU A 14 31.48 6.49 -22.40
N GLU A 15 31.01 6.34 -23.65
CA GLU A 15 29.58 6.27 -23.95
C GLU A 15 28.93 5.06 -23.28
N LYS A 16 29.61 3.90 -23.31
CA LYS A 16 29.13 2.67 -22.67
C LYS A 16 29.14 2.74 -21.14
N ILE A 17 30.11 3.46 -20.54
CA ILE A 17 30.13 3.72 -19.09
C ILE A 17 28.98 4.63 -18.71
N SER A 18 28.75 5.71 -19.47
CA SER A 18 27.64 6.64 -19.27
C SER A 18 26.28 5.93 -19.38
N GLU A 19 26.10 5.08 -20.39
CA GLU A 19 24.87 4.30 -20.57
C GLU A 19 24.65 3.30 -19.42
N ASN A 20 25.71 2.64 -18.96
CA ASN A 20 25.63 1.73 -17.82
C ASN A 20 25.30 2.47 -16.52
N GLU A 21 25.93 3.62 -16.23
CA GLU A 21 25.59 4.43 -15.06
C GLU A 21 24.14 4.91 -15.11
N PHE A 22 23.67 5.36 -16.28
CA PHE A 22 22.29 5.78 -16.46
C PHE A 22 21.30 4.64 -16.22
N ASN A 23 21.58 3.44 -16.77
CA ASN A 23 20.76 2.26 -16.54
C ASN A 23 20.77 1.80 -15.08
N ASP A 24 21.91 1.91 -14.40
CA ASP A 24 22.03 1.59 -12.97
C ASP A 24 21.20 2.53 -12.10
N VAL A 25 21.17 3.83 -12.42
CA VAL A 25 20.32 4.81 -11.73
C VAL A 25 18.84 4.49 -11.94
N ILE A 26 18.43 4.19 -13.17
CA ILE A 26 17.03 3.80 -13.47
C ILE A 26 16.66 2.51 -12.73
N ALA A 27 17.55 1.52 -12.70
CA ALA A 27 17.32 0.27 -11.99
C ALA A 27 17.15 0.49 -10.48
N ARG A 28 17.95 1.39 -9.88
CA ARG A 28 17.85 1.79 -8.46
C ARG A 28 16.55 2.54 -8.17
N GLU A 29 16.14 3.48 -9.02
CA GLU A 29 14.86 4.17 -8.85
C GLU A 29 13.68 3.20 -8.96
N LYS A 30 13.72 2.28 -9.93
CA LYS A 30 12.66 1.29 -10.14
C LYS A 30 12.55 0.31 -8.97
N THR A 31 13.68 -0.13 -8.41
CA THR A 31 13.69 -1.00 -7.23
C THR A 31 13.16 -0.28 -5.99
N HIS A 32 13.59 0.97 -5.76
CA HIS A 32 13.08 1.78 -4.65
C HIS A 32 11.57 2.04 -4.76
N ALA A 33 11.07 2.38 -5.95
CA ALA A 33 9.63 2.54 -6.19
C ALA A 33 8.86 1.25 -5.87
N ASN A 34 9.34 0.10 -6.33
CA ASN A 34 8.70 -1.20 -6.11
C ASN A 34 8.69 -1.60 -4.62
N GLU A 35 9.74 -1.28 -3.87
CA GLU A 35 9.75 -1.46 -2.41
C GLU A 35 8.72 -0.57 -1.72
N LEU A 36 8.60 0.70 -2.14
CA LEU A 36 7.61 1.63 -1.66
C LEU A 36 6.18 1.15 -1.94
N ALA A 37 5.94 0.54 -3.11
CA ALA A 37 4.69 -0.16 -3.46
C ALA A 37 4.32 -1.20 -2.40
N LYS A 38 5.27 -2.07 -2.09
CA LYS A 38 5.09 -3.19 -1.17
C LYS A 38 4.79 -2.69 0.24
N TYR A 39 5.49 -1.66 0.71
CA TYR A 39 5.21 -1.06 2.01
C TYR A 39 3.82 -0.43 2.06
N LYS A 40 3.41 0.32 1.03
CA LYS A 40 2.06 0.90 0.94
C LYS A 40 0.98 -0.17 0.92
N ALA A 41 1.19 -1.25 0.16
CA ALA A 41 0.28 -2.37 0.09
C ALA A 41 0.14 -3.08 1.45
N ALA A 42 1.26 -3.37 2.11
CA ALA A 42 1.27 -3.98 3.44
C ALA A 42 0.61 -3.07 4.50
N ALA A 43 0.82 -1.76 4.42
CA ALA A 43 0.16 -0.80 5.30
C ALA A 43 -1.36 -0.74 5.06
N ALA A 44 -1.80 -0.74 3.80
CA ALA A 44 -3.22 -0.76 3.44
C ALA A 44 -3.91 -2.04 3.92
N ASP A 45 -3.25 -3.19 3.78
CA ASP A 45 -3.76 -4.48 4.26
C ASP A 45 -3.94 -4.48 5.79
N ARG A 46 -2.90 -4.07 6.53
CA ARG A 46 -2.96 -3.94 8.00
C ARG A 46 -4.03 -2.96 8.46
N MET A 47 -4.19 -1.82 7.77
CA MET A 47 -5.24 -0.86 8.08
C MET A 47 -6.64 -1.44 7.80
N SER A 48 -6.81 -2.23 6.74
CA SER A 48 -8.08 -2.93 6.46
C SER A 48 -8.42 -3.95 7.55
N THR A 49 -7.43 -4.73 8.01
CA THR A 49 -7.62 -5.65 9.15
C THR A 49 -7.97 -4.90 10.44
N ALA A 50 -7.26 -3.81 10.75
CA ALA A 50 -7.54 -2.98 11.92
C ALA A 50 -8.93 -2.35 11.85
N ALA A 51 -9.35 -1.90 10.67
CA ALA A 51 -10.68 -1.35 10.44
C ALA A 51 -11.80 -2.35 10.72
N ILE A 52 -11.65 -3.61 10.29
CA ILE A 52 -12.62 -4.67 10.60
C ILE A 52 -12.57 -5.02 12.09
N THR A 53 -11.38 -5.09 12.69
CA THR A 53 -11.20 -5.44 14.11
C THR A 53 -11.87 -4.42 15.02
N ILE A 54 -11.64 -3.13 14.79
CA ILE A 54 -12.21 -2.04 15.59
C ILE A 54 -13.69 -1.83 15.23
N GLY A 55 -14.02 -1.85 13.94
CA GLY A 55 -15.35 -1.53 13.45
C GLY A 55 -16.40 -2.62 13.71
N PHE A 56 -15.98 -3.89 13.76
CA PHE A 56 -16.91 -5.02 13.89
C PHE A 56 -16.65 -5.85 15.15
N PHE A 57 -15.42 -6.33 15.36
CA PHE A 57 -15.14 -7.24 16.48
C PHE A 57 -15.19 -6.56 17.85
N ALA A 58 -14.71 -5.31 17.97
CA ALA A 58 -14.80 -4.58 19.23
C ALA A 58 -16.25 -4.33 19.69
N PRO A 59 -17.17 -3.79 18.87
CA PRO A 59 -18.57 -3.69 19.27
C PRO A 59 -19.24 -5.06 19.47
N ALA A 60 -18.95 -6.06 18.64
CA ALA A 60 -19.51 -7.41 18.82
C ALA A 60 -19.10 -8.06 20.15
N SER A 61 -17.83 -7.92 20.56
CA SER A 61 -17.36 -8.43 21.85
C SER A 61 -17.94 -7.66 23.03
N ALA A 62 -18.08 -6.34 22.92
CA ALA A 62 -18.73 -5.52 23.95
C ALA A 62 -20.19 -5.95 24.20
N ILE A 63 -20.92 -6.30 23.13
CA ILE A 63 -22.28 -6.82 23.19
C ILE A 63 -22.35 -8.16 23.91
N VAL A 64 -21.47 -9.10 23.56
CA VAL A 64 -21.44 -10.45 24.16
C VAL A 64 -21.07 -10.39 25.63
N LEU A 65 -20.13 -9.52 26.01
CA LEU A 65 -19.66 -9.39 27.38
C LEU A 65 -20.64 -8.62 28.27
N ASN A 66 -21.46 -7.72 27.70
CA ASN A 66 -22.42 -6.89 28.45
C ASN A 66 -23.81 -6.90 27.78
N PRO A 67 -24.56 -8.01 27.84
CA PRO A 67 -25.85 -8.14 27.16
C PRO A 67 -26.91 -7.14 27.68
N GLY A 68 -26.79 -6.67 28.92
CA GLY A 68 -27.67 -5.65 29.49
C GLY A 68 -27.62 -4.30 28.74
N GLN A 69 -26.50 -3.97 28.09
CA GLN A 69 -26.41 -2.75 27.27
C GLN A 69 -27.19 -2.85 25.95
N MET A 70 -27.45 -4.08 25.47
CA MET A 70 -28.28 -4.29 24.28
C MET A 70 -29.78 -4.20 24.57
N MET A 71 -30.21 -4.61 25.77
CA MET A 71 -31.63 -4.55 26.16
C MET A 71 -32.12 -3.11 26.37
N ASP A 72 -31.20 -2.15 26.58
CA ASP A 72 -31.48 -0.72 26.74
C ASP A 72 -31.09 0.11 25.48
N LEU A 73 -30.88 -0.56 24.34
CA LEU A 73 -30.65 0.11 23.06
C LEU A 73 -31.95 0.74 22.56
N ASN A 74 -32.15 2.01 22.92
CA ASN A 74 -33.14 2.86 22.30
C ASN A 74 -32.91 2.91 20.77
N SER A 75 -33.97 2.92 19.96
CA SER A 75 -33.89 2.74 18.49
C SER A 75 -32.87 3.66 17.79
N GLY A 76 -32.68 4.88 18.30
CA GLY A 76 -31.68 5.82 17.78
C GLY A 76 -30.22 5.38 17.97
N ARG A 77 -29.90 4.71 19.09
CA ARG A 77 -28.54 4.18 19.35
C ARG A 77 -28.26 2.95 18.49
N ALA A 78 -29.26 2.08 18.29
CA ALA A 78 -29.14 0.94 17.39
C ALA A 78 -28.87 1.40 15.94
N LEU A 79 -29.54 2.46 15.50
CA LEU A 79 -29.36 3.07 14.18
C LEU A 79 -27.95 3.68 14.02
N LEU A 80 -27.44 4.38 15.04
CA LEU A 80 -26.08 4.90 15.03
C LEU A 80 -25.01 3.81 14.96
N VAL A 81 -25.16 2.72 15.74
CA VAL A 81 -24.21 1.59 15.72
C VAL A 81 -24.20 0.91 14.35
N SER A 82 -25.37 0.75 13.72
CA SER A 82 -25.48 0.16 12.38
C SER A 82 -24.93 1.08 11.28
N ILE A 83 -25.12 2.39 11.36
CA ILE A 83 -24.44 3.34 10.45
C ILE A 83 -22.92 3.29 10.64
N ALA A 84 -22.45 3.21 11.89
CA ALA A 84 -21.02 3.16 12.19
C ALA A 84 -20.37 1.89 11.63
N THR A 85 -20.98 0.71 11.83
CA THR A 85 -20.46 -0.55 11.25
C THR A 85 -20.47 -0.52 9.73
N LEU A 86 -21.52 0.02 9.10
CA LEU A 86 -21.55 0.20 7.64
C LEU A 86 -20.43 1.13 7.14
N ASN A 87 -20.18 2.25 7.83
CA ASN A 87 -19.08 3.15 7.49
C ASN A 87 -17.72 2.46 7.58
N TRP A 88 -17.49 1.63 8.61
CA TRP A 88 -16.27 0.84 8.72
C TRP A 88 -16.12 -0.19 7.59
N PHE A 89 -17.22 -0.80 7.15
CA PHE A 89 -17.23 -1.69 5.99
C PHE A 89 -16.87 -0.95 4.69
N VAL A 90 -17.46 0.22 4.46
CA VAL A 90 -17.14 1.06 3.29
C VAL A 90 -15.69 1.51 3.33
N LEU A 91 -15.20 1.93 4.49
CA LEU A 91 -13.80 2.33 4.68
C LEU A 91 -12.85 1.17 4.38
N SER A 92 -13.15 -0.03 4.91
CA SER A 92 -12.35 -1.23 4.65
C SER A 92 -12.35 -1.61 3.17
N PHE A 93 -13.51 -1.56 2.50
CA PHE A 93 -13.63 -1.86 1.07
C PHE A 93 -12.88 -0.83 0.21
N ALA A 94 -12.98 0.45 0.55
CA ALA A 94 -12.24 1.53 -0.11
C ALA A 94 -10.73 1.37 0.06
N LEU A 95 -10.26 1.00 1.26
CA LEU A 95 -8.85 0.74 1.53
C LEU A 95 -8.34 -0.50 0.78
N HIS A 96 -9.11 -1.57 0.77
CA HIS A 96 -8.77 -2.80 0.06
C HIS A 96 -8.65 -2.55 -1.46
N ASN A 97 -9.59 -1.79 -2.05
CA ASN A 97 -9.54 -1.42 -3.46
C ASN A 97 -8.41 -0.44 -3.78
N ARG A 98 -8.12 0.53 -2.90
CA ARG A 98 -6.95 1.42 -3.03
C ARG A 98 -5.65 0.64 -2.99
N GLY A 99 -5.53 -0.34 -2.08
CA GLY A 99 -4.38 -1.24 -2.00
C GLY A 99 -4.16 -2.00 -3.31
N ARG A 100 -5.23 -2.60 -3.87
CA ARG A 100 -5.16 -3.28 -5.18
C ARG A 100 -4.84 -2.34 -6.34
N TYR A 101 -5.37 -1.12 -6.32
CA TYR A 101 -5.14 -0.13 -7.37
C TYR A 101 -3.68 0.34 -7.40
N ILE A 102 -3.09 0.62 -6.23
CA ILE A 102 -1.66 0.97 -6.10
C ILE A 102 -0.80 -0.19 -6.59
N LEU A 103 -1.12 -1.43 -6.19
CA LEU A 103 -0.39 -2.62 -6.65
C LEU A 103 -0.44 -2.78 -8.18
N ARG A 104 -1.61 -2.55 -8.81
CA ARG A 104 -1.77 -2.63 -10.26
C ARG A 104 -1.04 -1.53 -11.02
N LYS A 105 -0.89 -0.34 -10.44
CA LYS A 105 -0.24 0.79 -11.09
C LYS A 105 1.29 0.73 -11.03
N GLU A 106 1.85 0.06 -10.02
CA GLU A 106 3.30 -0.05 -9.83
C GLU A 106 3.89 -1.36 -10.40
N LEU A 107 3.05 -2.34 -10.78
CA LEU A 107 3.46 -3.59 -11.44
C LEU A 107 3.30 -3.60 -12.99
N VAL A 108 2.76 -2.52 -13.58
CA VAL A 108 2.70 -2.30 -15.03
C VAL A 108 3.71 -1.22 -15.40
#